data_AF-A0A2S5Z4X1-F1
#
_entry.id   AF-A0A2S5Z4X1-F1
#
_cell.length_a   1.000
_cell.length_b   1.000
_cell.length_c   1.000
_cell.angle_alpha   90.00
_cell.angle_beta   90.00
_cell.angle_gamma   90.00
#
_symmetry.space_group_name_H-M   'P 1'
#
loop_
_entity.id
_entity.type
_entity.pdbx_description
1 polymer ?
#
loop_
_entity_poly.entity_id
_entity_poly.type
_entity_poly.pdbx_seq_one_letter_code
_entity_poly.pdbx_strand_id
1 'polypeptide(L)' 'MVKRVISTELGTERRCTKCNEYWPEDSEFFYSSNGKIQQPCKACYCELPSRKARKANQVKVQRIKVPLHLPANISLRANA' A
#
# COMPACT_ATOMS: atom_id res chain seq x y z
N MET A 1 -15.31 -7.33 -27.68
CA MET A 1 -14.09 -7.27 -26.82
C MET A 1 -13.97 -5.86 -26.26
N VAL A 2 -13.82 -5.67 -24.94
CA VAL A 2 -13.72 -4.32 -24.35
C VAL A 2 -12.27 -3.82 -24.44
N LYS A 3 -12.06 -2.61 -24.97
CA LYS A 3 -10.72 -2.01 -25.11
C LYS A 3 -10.13 -1.70 -23.74
N ARG A 4 -8.82 -1.93 -23.59
CA ARG A 4 -8.07 -1.60 -22.37
C ARG A 4 -7.63 -0.14 -22.33
N VAL A 5 -7.44 0.47 -23.50
CA VAL A 5 -6.98 1.85 -23.68
C VAL A 5 -7.79 2.46 -24.81
N ILE A 6 -8.17 3.73 -24.65
CA ILE A 6 -8.83 4.56 -25.67
C ILE A 6 -8.07 5.89 -25.80
N SER A 7 -8.10 6.47 -26.99
CA SER A 7 -7.57 7.81 -27.26
C SER A 7 -8.75 8.76 -27.44
N THR A 8 -8.87 9.75 -26.57
CA THR A 8 -9.85 10.83 -26.64
C THR A 8 -9.15 12.13 -27.03
N GLU A 9 -9.92 13.18 -27.28
CA GLU A 9 -9.41 14.54 -27.52
C GLU A 9 -8.63 15.13 -26.33
N LEU A 10 -8.80 14.57 -25.13
CA LEU A 10 -8.07 14.94 -23.92
C LEU A 10 -6.78 14.13 -23.72
N GLY A 11 -6.58 13.05 -24.48
CA GLY A 11 -5.38 12.23 -24.41
C GLY A 11 -5.67 10.72 -24.36
N THR A 12 -4.73 9.97 -23.79
CA THR A 12 -4.86 8.51 -23.66
C THR A 12 -5.52 8.16 -22.33
N GLU A 13 -6.58 7.37 -22.37
CA GLU A 13 -7.31 6.91 -21.19
C GLU A 13 -7.27 5.39 -21.11
N ARG A 14 -7.11 4.86 -19.90
CA ARG A 14 -6.97 3.45 -19.59
C ARG A 14 -8.13 2.98 -18.74
N ARG A 15 -8.69 1.81 -19.10
CA ARG A 15 -9.75 1.16 -18.33
C ARG A 15 -9.19 0.50 -17.07
N CYS A 16 -9.75 0.84 -15.92
CA CYS A 16 -9.43 0.18 -14.66
C CYS A 16 -9.98 -1.25 -14.63
N THR A 17 -9.14 -2.22 -14.24
CA THR A 17 -9.53 -3.64 -14.12
C THR A 17 -10.49 -3.95 -12.95
N LYS A 18 -10.72 -2.98 -12.05
CA LYS A 18 -11.59 -3.14 -10.87
C LYS A 18 -12.93 -2.40 -11.02
N CYS A 19 -12.92 -1.09 -11.24
CA CYS A 19 -14.16 -0.31 -11.41
C CYS A 19 -14.67 -0.29 -12.85
N ASN A 20 -13.90 -0.79 -13.83
CA ASN A 20 -14.28 -0.85 -15.25
C ASN A 20 -14.49 0.51 -15.95
N GLU A 21 -14.13 1.62 -15.30
CA GLU A 21 -14.16 2.97 -15.85
C GLU A 21 -12.84 3.34 -16.55
N TYR A 22 -12.92 4.27 -17.49
CA TYR A 22 -11.76 4.86 -18.15
C TYR A 22 -11.28 6.07 -17.36
N TRP A 23 -9.98 6.11 -17.12
CA TRP A 23 -9.30 7.21 -16.46
C TRP A 23 -8.07 7.61 -17.27
N PRO A 24 -7.65 8.87 -17.26
CA PRO A 24 -6.44 9.30 -17.93
C PRO A 24 -5.24 8.41 -17.58
N GLU A 25 -4.40 8.09 -18.57
CA GLU A 25 -3.18 7.29 -18.41
C GLU A 25 -2.04 8.13 -17.80
N ASP A 26 -2.35 8.84 -16.72
CA ASP A 26 -1.41 9.68 -16.01
C ASP A 26 -1.01 9.06 -14.66
N SER A 27 -0.05 9.72 -14.02
CA SER A 27 0.42 9.36 -12.69
C SER A 27 -0.53 9.80 -11.58
N GLU A 28 -1.62 10.52 -11.86
CA GLU A 28 -2.62 10.93 -10.88
C GLU A 28 -3.57 9.78 -10.60
N PHE A 29 -4.08 9.11 -11.63
CA PHE A 29 -5.06 8.03 -11.53
C PHE A 29 -4.45 6.63 -11.44
N PHE A 30 -3.23 6.42 -11.94
CA PHE A 30 -2.55 5.13 -11.88
C PHE A 30 -1.17 5.22 -11.24
N TYR A 31 -0.71 4.09 -10.68
CA TYR A 31 0.69 3.94 -10.30
C TYR A 31 1.51 3.60 -11.54
N SER A 32 2.73 4.10 -11.62
CA SER A 32 3.70 3.72 -12.63
C SER A 32 4.90 3.03 -11.98
N SER A 33 5.45 2.03 -12.66
CA SER A 33 6.70 1.37 -12.25
C SER A 33 7.47 0.98 -13.50
N ASN A 34 8.75 1.33 -13.57
CA ASN A 34 9.63 1.06 -14.72
C ASN A 34 9.02 1.53 -16.06
N GLY A 35 8.42 2.73 -16.07
CA GLY A 35 7.76 3.30 -17.25
C GLY A 35 6.47 2.60 -17.67
N LYS A 36 5.96 1.63 -16.88
CA LYS A 36 4.72 0.90 -17.15
C LYS A 36 3.64 1.28 -16.15
N ILE A 37 2.46 1.60 -16.66
CA ILE A 37 1.27 1.85 -15.86
C ILE A 37 0.77 0.54 -15.23
N GLN A 38 0.52 0.61 -13.94
CA GLN A 38 0.05 -0.49 -13.11
C GLN A 38 -1.46 -0.39 -12.90
N GLN A 39 -2.07 -1.55 -12.68
CA GLN A 39 -3.49 -1.68 -12.37
C GLN A 39 -3.68 -2.15 -10.93
N PRO A 40 -4.81 -1.85 -10.28
CA PRO A 40 -5.92 -1.01 -10.75
C PRO A 40 -5.63 0.50 -10.59
N CYS A 41 -6.63 1.36 -10.86
CA CYS A 41 -6.56 2.78 -10.51
C CYS A 41 -6.26 2.95 -9.01
N LYS A 42 -5.67 4.09 -8.62
CA LYS A 42 -5.25 4.33 -7.24
C LYS A 42 -6.38 4.22 -6.22
N ALA A 43 -7.59 4.67 -6.59
CA ALA A 43 -8.77 4.54 -5.73
C ALA A 43 -9.06 3.07 -5.40
N CYS A 44 -9.19 2.22 -6.43
CA CYS A 44 -9.37 0.79 -6.24
C CYS A 44 -8.18 0.12 -5.54
N TYR A 45 -6.96 0.61 -5.77
CA TYR A 45 -5.76 0.10 -5.11
C TYR A 45 -5.77 0.33 -3.60
N CYS A 46 -6.21 1.52 -3.16
CA CYS A 46 -6.38 1.85 -1.74
C CYS A 46 -7.42 0.94 -1.06
N GLU A 47 -8.44 0.52 -1.81
CA GLU A 47 -9.51 -0.34 -1.32
C GLU A 47 -9.13 -1.84 -1.25
N LEU A 48 -7.98 -2.24 -1.81
CA LEU A 48 -7.54 -3.64 -1.80
C LEU A 48 -7.40 -4.18 -0.37
N PRO A 49 -7.93 -5.39 -0.05
CA PRO A 49 -7.83 -5.99 1.28
C PRO A 49 -6.39 -6.10 1.78
N SER A 50 -5.45 -6.46 0.90
CA SER A 50 -4.03 -6.55 1.23
C SER A 50 -3.41 -5.18 1.60
N ARG A 51 -3.83 -4.10 0.94
CA ARG A 51 -3.38 -2.73 1.24
C ARG A 51 -3.97 -2.23 2.55
N LYS A 52 -5.26 -2.50 2.80
CA LYS A 52 -5.91 -2.22 4.09
C LYS A 52 -5.23 -2.96 5.24
N ALA A 53 -4.97 -4.26 5.09
CA ALA A 53 -4.28 -5.07 6.11
C ALA A 53 -2.86 -4.54 6.40
N ARG A 54 -2.09 -4.19 5.36
CA ARG A 54 -0.76 -3.59 5.53
C ARG A 54 -0.82 -2.26 6.28
N LYS A 55 -1.77 -1.38 5.96
CA LYS A 55 -1.97 -0.11 6.66
C LYS A 55 -2.34 -0.32 8.13
N ALA A 56 -3.23 -1.28 8.42
CA ALA A 56 -3.60 -1.63 9.79
C ALA A 56 -2.40 -2.18 10.60
N ASN A 57 -1.55 -3.01 9.98
CA ASN A 57 -0.35 -3.54 10.62
C ASN A 57 0.74 -2.47 10.82
N GLN A 58 0.86 -1.49 9.93
CA GLN A 58 1.79 -0.37 10.09
C GLN A 58 1.51 0.42 11.37
N VAL A 59 0.24 0.60 11.74
CA VAL A 59 -0.16 1.27 12.99
C VAL A 59 0.24 0.45 14.22
N LYS A 60 0.12 -0.88 14.17
CA LYS A 60 0.51 -1.76 15.29
C LYS A 60 2.02 -1.82 15.54
N VAL A 61 2.84 -1.58 14.51
CA VAL A 61 4.31 -1.60 14.61
C VAL A 61 4.88 -0.24 15.08
N GLN A 62 4.03 0.76 15.37
CA GLN A 62 4.47 1.96 16.08
C GLN A 62 4.84 1.60 17.52
N ARG A 63 6.12 1.24 17.68
CA ARG A 63 6.76 0.74 18.90
C ARG A 63 6.45 1.66 20.08
N ILE A 64 5.96 1.08 21.16
CA ILE A 64 6.17 1.58 22.51
C ILE A 64 7.69 1.83 22.62
N LYS A 65 8.11 3.09 22.80
CA LYS A 65 9.49 3.39 23.22
C LYS A 65 9.60 2.94 24.68
N VAL A 66 9.84 1.66 24.91
CA VAL A 66 10.16 1.16 26.25
C VAL A 66 11.50 1.76 26.64
N PRO A 67 11.60 2.58 27.71
CA PRO A 67 12.88 3.05 28.19
C PRO A 67 13.64 1.85 28.75
N LEU A 68 14.77 1.51 28.15
CA LEU A 68 15.67 0.49 28.65
C LEU A 68 16.41 1.05 29.88
N HIS A 69 15.79 0.99 31.05
CA HIS A 69 16.54 0.97 32.30
C HIS A 69 16.21 -0.33 33.04
N LEU A 70 17.00 -1.36 32.76
CA LEU A 70 17.05 -2.55 33.58
C LEU A 70 18.16 -2.34 34.62
N PRO A 71 17.89 -2.28 35.93
CA PRO A 71 18.96 -2.30 36.92
C PRO A 71 19.64 -3.66 36.89
N ALA A 72 20.96 -3.63 36.66
CA ALA A 72 21.81 -4.80 36.54
C ALA A 72 22.20 -5.34 37.93
N ASN A 73 21.31 -6.05 38.63
CA ASN A 73 21.65 -6.88 39.80
C ASN A 73 20.47 -7.70 40.33
N ILE A 74 20.05 -8.74 39.62
CA ILE A 74 19.35 -9.87 40.25
C ILE A 74 20.32 -11.05 40.31
N SER A 75 20.90 -11.25 41.49
CA SER A 75 21.70 -12.43 41.84
C SER A 75 20.75 -13.46 42.45
N LEU A 76 20.28 -14.41 41.65
CA LEU A 76 19.61 -15.61 42.17
C LEU A 76 20.69 -16.62 42.60
N ARG A 77 21.15 -16.51 43.85
CA ARG A 77 21.81 -17.64 44.53
C ARG A 77 20.72 -18.51 45.15
N ALA A 78 20.44 -19.64 44.52
CA ALA A 78 19.75 -20.74 45.17
C ALA A 78 20.77 -21.49 46.04
N ASN A 79 20.56 -21.49 47.36
CA ASN A 79 21.29 -22.40 48.25
C ASN A 79 20.67 -23.80 48.13
N ALA A 80 21.52 -24.80 47.94
CA ALA A 80 21.21 -26.21 48.04
C ALA A 80 21.20 -26.67 49.51
#